data_AF-X1ITX5-F1
#
_entry.id   AF-X1ITX5-F1
#
_cell.length_a   1.000
_cell.length_b   1.000
_cell.length_c   1.000
_cell.angle_alpha   90.00
_cell.angle_beta   90.00
_cell.angle_gamma   90.00
#
_symmetry.space_group_name_H-M   'P 1'
#
loop_
_entity.id
_entity.type
_entity.pdbx_description
1 polymer ?
#
loop_
_entity_poly.entity_id
_entity_poly.type
_entity_poly.pdbx_seq_one_letter_code
_entity_poly.pdbx_strand_id
1 'polypeptide(L)'
;IMSKIKMLDGKEYKLKSLSSLDLKKVEEMQKENKKKKDKGISDYDMTFKLFLFAFKKFNPGMKNMSLDEFMEIFPLVDMENKSNEIMAVTGLDFKKGVGKK
;
A
#
# COMPACT_ATOMS: atom_id res chain seq x y z
N ILE A 1 -16.79 -11.28 3.19
CA ILE A 1 -16.42 -11.48 1.77
C ILE A 1 -14.92 -11.16 1.66
N MET A 2 -14.11 -12.02 1.03
CA MET A 2 -12.68 -11.72 0.83
C MET A 2 -12.52 -10.84 -0.41
N SER A 3 -12.11 -9.59 -0.24
CA SER A 3 -11.85 -8.70 -1.37
C SER A 3 -10.60 -9.16 -2.11
N LYS A 4 -10.68 -9.15 -3.45
CA LYS A 4 -9.57 -9.49 -4.32
C LYS A 4 -9.29 -8.33 -5.27
N ILE A 5 -8.02 -8.04 -5.48
CA ILE A 5 -7.56 -7.02 -6.41
C ILE A 5 -6.87 -7.71 -7.59
N LYS A 6 -7.36 -7.45 -8.81
CA LYS A 6 -6.71 -7.86 -10.05
C LYS A 6 -5.57 -6.89 -10.40
N MET A 7 -4.40 -7.44 -10.74
CA MET A 7 -3.20 -6.71 -11.17
C MET A 7 -2.95 -6.88 -12.66
N LEU A 8 -1.97 -6.15 -13.21
CA LEU A 8 -1.62 -6.18 -14.63
C LEU A 8 -1.00 -7.51 -15.07
N ASP A 9 -0.42 -8.27 -14.15
CA ASP A 9 0.07 -9.63 -14.42
C ASP A 9 -1.06 -10.66 -14.61
N GLY A 10 -2.31 -10.21 -14.60
CA GLY A 10 -3.50 -11.01 -14.77
C GLY A 10 -3.92 -11.77 -13.52
N LYS A 11 -3.15 -11.72 -12.42
CA LYS A 11 -3.46 -12.42 -11.19
C LYS A 11 -4.37 -11.59 -10.28
N GLU A 12 -5.12 -12.32 -9.45
CA GLU A 12 -5.92 -11.76 -8.37
C GLU A 12 -5.23 -12.00 -7.03
N TYR A 13 -5.09 -10.94 -6.25
CA TYR A 13 -4.47 -10.98 -4.94
C TYR A 13 -5.49 -10.70 -3.85
N LYS A 14 -5.38 -11.45 -2.75
CA LYS A 14 -6.30 -11.33 -1.61
C LYS A 14 -5.94 -10.13 -0.76
N LEU A 15 -6.95 -9.37 -0.35
CA LEU A 15 -6.81 -8.27 0.61
C LEU A 15 -7.86 -8.40 1.71
N LYS A 16 -7.45 -8.02 2.91
CA LYS A 16 -8.30 -7.99 4.11
C LYS A 16 -7.92 -6.79 4.96
N SER A 17 -8.78 -6.47 5.92
CA SER A 17 -8.50 -5.46 6.92
C SER A 17 -7.24 -5.81 7.70
N LEU A 18 -6.38 -4.80 7.87
CA LEU A 18 -5.17 -4.93 8.65
C LEU A 18 -5.52 -4.98 10.14
N SER A 19 -4.73 -5.73 10.91
CA SER A 19 -4.86 -5.71 12.36
C SER A 19 -4.34 -4.41 12.94
N SER A 20 -4.71 -4.08 14.18
CA SER A 20 -4.18 -2.90 14.88
C SER A 20 -2.64 -2.90 14.97
N LEU A 21 -2.02 -4.08 15.09
CA LEU A 21 -0.56 -4.23 15.08
C LEU A 21 0.03 -3.87 13.71
N ASP A 22 -0.62 -4.30 12.63
CA ASP A 22 -0.19 -3.98 11.27
C ASP A 22 -0.34 -2.47 10.99
N LEU A 23 -1.44 -1.85 11.45
CA LEU A 23 -1.65 -0.40 11.34
C LEU A 23 -0.61 0.40 12.14
N LYS A 24 -0.22 -0.06 13.33
CA LYS A 24 0.86 0.56 14.09
C LYS A 24 2.20 0.54 13.35
N LYS A 25 2.53 -0.57 12.68
CA LYS A 25 3.73 -0.66 11.83
C LYS A 25 3.67 0.30 10.65
N VAL A 26 2.50 0.43 10.02
CA VAL A 26 2.27 1.39 8.94
C VAL A 26 2.53 2.83 9.42
N GLU A 27 2.02 3.20 10.61
CA GLU A 27 2.28 4.53 11.19
C GLU A 27 3.76 4.77 11.46
N GLU A 28 4.49 3.77 11.95
CA GLU A 28 5.93 3.83 12.16
C GLU A 28 6.67 4.05 10.83
N MET A 29 6.33 3.29 9.78
CA MET A 29 6.89 3.48 8.44
C MET A 29 6.61 4.90 7.91
N GLN A 30 5.40 5.43 8.11
CA GLN A 30 5.04 6.79 7.68
C GLN A 30 5.83 7.86 8.46
N LYS A 31 6.02 7.69 9.77
CA LYS A 31 6.83 8.59 10.61
C LYS A 31 8.29 8.60 10.16
N GLU A 32 8.86 7.45 9.84
CA GLU A 32 10.21 7.36 9.28
C GLU A 32 10.31 8.07 7.93
N ASN A 33 9.31 7.90 7.06
CA ASN A 33 9.32 8.56 5.76
C ASN A 33 9.24 10.08 5.88
N LYS A 34 8.45 10.62 6.82
CA LYS A 34 8.43 12.06 7.11
C LYS A 34 9.80 12.60 7.52
N LYS A 35 10.58 11.86 8.31
CA LYS A 35 11.96 12.22 8.67
C LYS A 35 12.94 12.11 7.49
N LYS A 36 12.61 11.28 6.50
CA LYS A 36 13.42 11.05 5.29
C LYS A 36 12.95 11.89 4.08
N LYS A 37 11.86 12.66 4.20
CA LYS A 37 11.43 13.61 3.15
C LYS A 37 12.50 14.66 2.86
N ASP A 38 13.25 15.06 3.88
CA ASP A 38 14.43 15.94 3.72
C ASP A 38 15.55 15.29 2.87
N LYS A 39 15.45 13.98 2.57
CA LYS A 39 16.37 13.21 1.72
C LYS A 39 15.76 12.84 0.36
N GLY A 40 14.64 13.43 -0.04
CA GLY A 40 14.09 13.31 -1.40
C GLY A 40 13.18 12.09 -1.68
N ILE A 41 12.68 11.38 -0.67
CA ILE A 41 11.72 10.28 -0.90
C ILE A 41 10.34 10.85 -1.30
N SER A 42 9.82 10.43 -2.45
CA SER A 42 8.51 10.82 -2.98
C SER A 42 7.34 10.26 -2.16
N ASP A 43 6.23 11.00 -2.09
CA ASP A 43 4.98 10.55 -1.46
C ASP A 43 4.36 9.34 -2.17
N TYR A 44 4.67 9.16 -3.46
CA TYR A 44 4.21 8.02 -4.25
C TYR A 44 4.91 6.71 -3.83
N ASP A 45 6.23 6.70 -3.67
CA ASP A 45 6.98 5.53 -3.20
C ASP A 45 6.44 4.99 -1.88
N MET A 46 6.08 5.90 -0.97
CA MET A 46 5.53 5.53 0.32
C MET A 46 4.17 4.84 0.17
N THR A 47 3.32 5.38 -0.69
CA THR A 47 2.00 4.81 -0.98
C THR A 47 2.14 3.38 -1.50
N PHE A 48 3.01 3.15 -2.50
CA PHE A 48 3.27 1.82 -3.04
C PHE A 48 3.89 0.87 -2.03
N LYS A 49 4.81 1.34 -1.16
CA LYS A 49 5.38 0.52 -0.06
C LYS A 49 4.30 0.03 0.90
N LEU A 50 3.34 0.89 1.25
CA LEU A 50 2.25 0.54 2.16
C LEU A 50 1.25 -0.42 1.52
N PHE A 51 0.94 -0.23 0.23
CA PHE A 51 0.18 -1.23 -0.52
C PHE A 51 0.89 -2.57 -0.56
N LEU A 52 2.15 -2.60 -0.99
CA LEU A 52 2.94 -3.82 -1.05
C LEU A 52 2.96 -4.56 0.30
N PHE A 53 3.11 -3.83 1.42
CA PHE A 53 3.00 -4.42 2.76
C PHE A 53 1.66 -5.13 2.98
N ALA A 54 0.53 -4.47 2.66
CA ALA A 54 -0.80 -5.05 2.81
C ALA A 54 -1.01 -6.27 1.91
N PHE A 55 -0.51 -6.24 0.68
CA PHE A 55 -0.55 -7.37 -0.23
C PHE A 55 0.29 -8.55 0.27
N LYS A 56 1.53 -8.32 0.71
CA LYS A 56 2.42 -9.35 1.27
C LYS A 56 1.82 -10.06 2.48
N LYS A 57 1.08 -9.34 3.31
CA LYS A 57 0.45 -9.90 4.53
C LYS A 57 -0.47 -11.09 4.24
N PHE A 58 -1.19 -11.06 3.12
CA PHE A 58 -2.22 -12.05 2.79
C PHE A 58 -1.88 -12.93 1.59
N ASN A 59 -0.74 -12.67 0.93
CA ASN A 59 -0.32 -13.39 -0.28
C ASN A 59 1.14 -13.87 -0.11
N PRO A 60 1.37 -15.10 0.37
CA PRO A 60 2.72 -15.64 0.58
C PRO A 60 3.61 -15.61 -0.67
N GLY A 61 3.01 -15.77 -1.87
CA GLY A 61 3.72 -15.67 -3.15
C GLY A 61 4.31 -14.29 -3.46
N MET A 62 3.93 -13.25 -2.70
CA MET A 62 4.48 -11.90 -2.84
C MET A 62 5.53 -11.57 -1.77
N LYS A 63 5.80 -12.47 -0.80
CA LYS A 63 6.65 -12.17 0.37
C LYS A 63 7.98 -11.51 -0.02
N ASN A 64 8.59 -11.99 -1.10
CA ASN A 64 9.90 -11.53 -1.59
C ASN A 64 9.81 -10.49 -2.72
N MET A 65 8.60 -10.09 -3.15
CA MET A 65 8.42 -9.11 -4.23
C MET A 65 9.02 -7.75 -3.84
N SER A 66 9.80 -7.16 -4.72
CA SER A 66 10.39 -5.83 -4.51
C SER A 66 9.34 -4.72 -4.71
N LEU A 67 9.71 -3.49 -4.37
CA LEU A 67 8.84 -2.33 -4.65
C LEU A 67 8.70 -2.10 -6.15
N ASP A 68 9.81 -2.19 -6.89
CA ASP A 68 9.85 -1.93 -8.33
C ASP A 68 9.00 -2.97 -9.08
N GLU A 69 9.16 -4.25 -8.74
CA GLU A 69 8.33 -5.34 -9.29
C GLU A 69 6.84 -5.11 -9.01
N PHE A 70 6.50 -4.60 -7.82
CA PHE A 70 5.12 -4.30 -7.47
C PHE A 70 4.56 -3.13 -8.28
N MET A 71 5.35 -2.06 -8.47
CA MET A 71 4.95 -0.89 -9.25
C MET A 71 4.74 -1.22 -10.73
N GLU A 72 5.51 -2.15 -11.28
CA GLU A 72 5.34 -2.62 -12.68
C GLU A 72 4.02 -3.37 -12.88
N ILE A 73 3.57 -4.15 -11.89
CA ILE A 73 2.33 -4.93 -12.00
C ILE A 73 1.09 -4.21 -11.45
N PHE A 74 1.28 -3.12 -10.71
CA PHE A 74 0.17 -2.35 -10.16
C PHE A 74 -0.53 -1.57 -11.27
N PRO A 75 -1.87 -1.64 -11.39
CA PRO A 75 -2.59 -0.90 -12.42
C PRO A 75 -2.49 0.62 -12.15
N LEU A 76 -1.72 1.32 -12.98
CA LEU A 76 -1.61 2.78 -12.95
C LEU A 76 -2.82 3.49 -13.57
N VAL A 77 -3.48 2.81 -14.52
CA VAL A 77 -4.77 3.27 -15.05
C VAL A 77 -5.80 3.18 -13.92
N ASP A 78 -6.41 4.31 -13.60
CA ASP A 78 -7.38 4.43 -12.49
C ASP A 78 -6.78 4.19 -11.09
N MET A 79 -5.53 4.63 -10.89
CA MET A 79 -4.81 4.51 -9.61
C MET A 79 -5.59 5.10 -8.43
N GLU A 80 -6.34 6.19 -8.62
CA GLU A 80 -7.11 6.82 -7.55
C GLU A 80 -8.21 5.89 -7.03
N ASN A 81 -9.05 5.31 -7.90
CA ASN A 81 -10.08 4.38 -7.48
C ASN A 81 -9.47 3.12 -6.88
N LYS A 82 -8.39 2.60 -7.46
CA LYS A 82 -7.69 1.42 -6.92
C LYS A 82 -7.14 1.68 -5.52
N SER A 83 -6.58 2.86 -5.31
CA SER A 83 -6.08 3.28 -4.01
C SER A 83 -7.21 3.38 -2.99
N ASN A 84 -8.34 3.97 -3.37
CA ASN A 84 -9.53 4.06 -2.52
C ASN A 84 -10.09 2.67 -2.17
N GLU A 85 -10.15 1.74 -3.13
CA GLU A 85 -10.57 0.35 -2.91
C GLU A 85 -9.65 -0.35 -1.90
N ILE A 86 -8.33 -0.25 -2.09
CA ILE A 86 -7.36 -0.87 -1.18
C ILE A 86 -7.46 -0.25 0.22
N MET A 87 -7.55 1.08 0.33
CA MET A 87 -7.75 1.77 1.62
C MET A 87 -9.02 1.30 2.33
N ALA A 88 -10.14 1.21 1.62
CA ALA A 88 -11.41 0.77 2.19
C ALA A 88 -11.36 -0.67 2.72
N VAL A 89 -10.63 -1.57 2.05
CA VAL A 89 -10.48 -2.96 2.49
C VAL A 89 -9.51 -3.06 3.68
N THR A 90 -8.37 -2.40 3.59
CA THR A 90 -7.25 -2.56 4.52
C THR A 90 -7.39 -1.73 5.80
N GLY A 91 -8.16 -0.65 5.76
CA GLY A 91 -8.18 0.36 6.81
C GLY A 91 -6.97 1.30 6.79
N LEU A 92 -6.17 1.28 5.71
CA LEU A 92 -5.10 2.26 5.51
C LEU A 92 -5.70 3.65 5.27
N ASP A 93 -5.13 4.66 5.92
CA ASP A 93 -5.51 6.06 5.73
C ASP A 93 -4.26 6.87 5.38
N PHE A 94 -4.02 7.09 4.09
CA PHE A 94 -2.91 7.93 3.62
C PHE A 94 -3.27 9.42 3.61
N LYS A 95 -4.57 9.75 3.65
CA LYS A 95 -5.06 11.14 3.69
C LYS A 95 -4.82 11.76 5.07
N LYS A 96 -4.71 10.96 6.14
CA LYS A 96 -4.31 11.40 7.49
C LYS A 96 -2.91 12.02 7.60
N GLY A 97 -2.08 11.95 6.56
CA GLY A 97 -0.76 12.58 6.53
C GLY A 97 -0.62 13.80 5.63
N VAL A 98 -1.61 14.08 4.78
CA VAL A 98 -1.60 15.18 3.80
C VAL A 98 -2.45 16.30 4.37
N GLY A 99 -1.78 17.21 5.08
CA GLY A 99 -2.28 18.46 5.69
C GLY A 99 -3.78 18.68 5.77
N LYS A 100 -4.31 18.69 7.01
CA LYS A 100 -5.15 19.83 7.37
C LYS A 100 -4.21 21.03 7.51
N LYS A 101 -4.21 21.90 6.50
CA LYS A 101 -3.94 23.33 6.73
C LYS A 101 -5.02 23.87 7.63
#